data_AF-A0A0L8HGT2-F1
#
_entry.id   AF-A0A0L8HGT2-F1
#
_cell.length_a   1.000
_cell.length_b   1.000
_cell.length_c   1.000
_cell.angle_alpha   90.00
_cell.angle_beta   90.00
_cell.angle_gamma   90.00
#
_symmetry.space_group_name_H-M   'P 1'
#
loop_
_entity.id
_entity.type
_entity.pdbx_description
1 polymer ?
#
loop_
_entity_poly.entity_id
_entity_poly.type
_entity_poly.pdbx_seq_one_letter_code
_entity_poly.pdbx_strand_id
1 'polypeptide(L)'
;MVVMAETNGETLTNLEQKIVRQIEYYFGDINLSRDRFLQEQIKLDDGWVSMEIMLKFNRLKTLSEEAQVICDAIKKSKSGLMEVNEDSTKIRRSTAKPLPENTRERREEMSNRTLYVKGFPDDVSLDDLMAFFAKFGELENLVMKKNGSKKFTGSAFVVFLEKDKLEEFLKAEDVKYGENEIVRYRKDEYYKKKNEKRRQHKEQLMKEKQE
;
A
#
# COMPACT_ATOMS: atom_id res chain seq x y z
N MET A 1 11.74 16.86 -45.91
CA MET A 1 10.77 17.40 -44.94
C MET A 1 10.26 16.21 -44.15
N VAL A 2 10.83 15.97 -42.97
CA VAL A 2 10.50 14.81 -42.13
C VAL A 2 9.26 15.20 -41.32
N VAL A 3 8.16 14.50 -41.57
CA VAL A 3 6.93 14.65 -40.81
C VAL A 3 7.19 14.05 -39.43
N MET A 4 7.52 14.89 -38.46
CA MET A 4 7.63 14.48 -37.07
C MET A 4 6.20 14.20 -36.58
N ALA A 5 5.92 12.93 -36.30
CA ALA A 5 4.68 12.52 -35.66
C ALA A 5 4.58 13.18 -34.29
N GLU A 6 3.53 13.98 -34.09
CA GLU A 6 3.19 14.57 -32.80
C GLU A 6 2.81 13.44 -31.84
N THR A 7 3.70 13.13 -30.91
CA THR A 7 3.37 12.26 -29.78
C THR A 7 2.44 13.03 -28.84
N ASN A 8 1.12 12.87 -29.03
CA ASN A 8 0.13 13.28 -28.02
C ASN A 8 0.37 12.46 -26.75
N GLY A 9 1.14 13.03 -25.83
CA GLY A 9 1.33 12.46 -24.50
C GLY A 9 0.06 12.64 -23.68
N GLU A 10 -0.90 11.72 -23.84
CA GLU A 10 -2.07 11.67 -22.96
C GLU A 10 -1.60 11.47 -21.51
N THR A 11 -1.67 12.52 -20.73
CA THR A 11 -1.52 12.45 -19.28
C THR A 11 -2.73 11.74 -18.70
N LEU A 12 -2.52 10.72 -17.88
CA LEU A 12 -3.59 10.01 -17.17
C LEU A 12 -4.51 11.01 -16.45
N THR A 13 -5.82 10.85 -16.63
CA THR A 13 -6.85 11.56 -15.86
C THR A 13 -6.77 11.19 -14.37
N ASN A 14 -7.39 11.98 -13.49
CA ASN A 14 -7.38 11.66 -12.05
C ASN A 14 -7.99 10.29 -11.73
N LEU A 15 -9.02 9.88 -12.48
CA LEU A 15 -9.63 8.56 -12.33
C LEU A 15 -8.70 7.44 -12.78
N GLU A 16 -8.10 7.56 -13.97
CA GLU A 16 -7.15 6.57 -14.47
C GLU A 16 -5.94 6.43 -13.54
N GLN A 17 -5.42 7.54 -13.01
CA GLN A 17 -4.34 7.52 -12.01
C GLN A 17 -4.72 6.71 -10.76
N LYS A 18 -5.95 6.88 -10.25
CA LYS A 18 -6.44 6.12 -9.09
C LYS A 18 -6.60 4.63 -9.42
N ILE A 19 -7.11 4.30 -10.59
CA ILE A 19 -7.26 2.91 -11.06
C ILE A 19 -5.89 2.24 -11.16
N VAL A 20 -4.95 2.87 -11.87
CA VAL A 20 -3.59 2.37 -12.05
C VAL A 20 -2.92 2.14 -10.71
N ARG A 21 -2.93 3.14 -9.81
CA ARG A 21 -2.37 3.00 -8.46
C ARG A 21 -3.01 1.86 -7.67
N GLN A 22 -4.33 1.68 -7.78
CA GLN A 22 -5.02 0.63 -7.04
C GLN A 22 -4.69 -0.78 -7.57
N ILE A 23 -4.57 -0.95 -8.88
CA ILE A 23 -4.16 -2.22 -9.50
C ILE A 23 -2.69 -2.51 -9.20
N GLU A 24 -1.81 -1.53 -9.39
CA GLU A 24 -0.38 -1.66 -9.10
C GLU A 24 -0.12 -1.93 -7.63
N TYR A 25 -0.95 -1.40 -6.73
CA TYR A 25 -0.93 -1.78 -5.32
C TYR A 25 -1.21 -3.27 -5.13
N TYR A 26 -2.26 -3.83 -5.75
CA TYR A 26 -2.61 -5.24 -5.58
C TYR A 26 -1.51 -6.19 -6.04
N PHE A 27 -0.93 -5.89 -7.21
CA PHE A 27 0.13 -6.69 -7.82
C PHE A 27 1.55 -6.27 -7.39
N GLY A 28 1.68 -5.22 -6.58
CA GLY A 28 2.93 -4.71 -6.06
C GLY A 28 3.57 -5.67 -5.06
N ASP A 29 4.89 -5.52 -4.85
CA ASP A 29 5.70 -6.42 -4.03
C ASP A 29 5.17 -6.62 -2.61
N ILE A 30 4.68 -5.54 -2.00
CA ILE A 30 4.25 -5.54 -0.60
C ILE A 30 2.92 -6.26 -0.43
N ASN A 31 1.94 -6.02 -1.31
CA ASN A 31 0.63 -6.66 -1.21
C ASN A 31 0.67 -8.10 -1.72
N LEU A 32 1.19 -8.31 -2.93
CA LEU A 32 1.15 -9.61 -3.60
C LEU A 32 1.96 -10.68 -2.84
N SER A 33 2.98 -10.31 -2.07
CA SER A 33 3.70 -11.25 -1.18
C SER A 33 2.86 -11.76 0.01
N ARG A 34 1.75 -11.09 0.34
CA ARG A 34 0.91 -11.39 1.52
C ARG A 34 -0.52 -11.77 1.16
N ASP A 35 -1.01 -11.34 0.00
CA ASP A 35 -2.37 -11.59 -0.47
C ASP A 35 -2.50 -13.02 -1.01
N ARG A 36 -3.00 -13.93 -0.16
CA ARG A 36 -3.14 -15.34 -0.51
C ARG A 36 -4.15 -15.56 -1.64
N PHE A 37 -5.22 -14.77 -1.66
CA PHE A 37 -6.25 -14.91 -2.68
C PHE A 37 -5.67 -14.59 -4.05
N LEU A 38 -4.99 -13.44 -4.19
CA LEU A 38 -4.39 -13.06 -5.46
C LEU A 38 -3.26 -14.01 -5.86
N GLN A 39 -2.45 -14.49 -4.91
CA GLN A 39 -1.43 -15.53 -5.14
C GLN A 39 -2.01 -16.84 -5.66
N GLU A 40 -3.20 -17.23 -5.23
CA GLU A 40 -3.90 -18.42 -5.73
C GLU A 40 -4.40 -18.18 -7.15
N GLN A 41 -5.02 -17.02 -7.43
CA GLN A 41 -5.55 -16.69 -8.75
C GLN A 41 -4.47 -16.66 -9.84
N ILE A 42 -3.32 -16.03 -9.58
CA ILE A 42 -2.22 -15.94 -10.57
C ILE A 42 -1.63 -17.30 -10.95
N LYS A 43 -1.80 -18.34 -10.12
CA LYS A 43 -1.30 -19.70 -10.42
C LYS A 43 -2.22 -20.47 -11.36
N LEU A 44 -3.46 -20.02 -11.55
CA LEU A 44 -4.46 -20.74 -12.32
C LEU A 44 -4.25 -20.61 -13.84
N ASP A 45 -3.67 -19.49 -14.29
CA ASP A 45 -3.61 -19.14 -15.72
C ASP A 45 -2.38 -18.28 -16.05
N ASP A 46 -1.16 -18.81 -15.86
CA ASP A 46 0.10 -18.13 -16.22
C ASP A 46 0.20 -16.65 -15.79
N GLY A 47 -0.23 -16.38 -14.55
CA GLY A 47 -0.25 -15.03 -13.99
C GLY A 47 -1.48 -14.19 -14.32
N TRP A 48 -2.29 -14.59 -15.31
CA TRP A 48 -3.49 -13.87 -15.73
C TRP A 48 -4.61 -13.97 -14.70
N VAL A 49 -5.23 -12.82 -14.43
CA VAL A 49 -6.40 -12.68 -13.58
C VAL A 49 -7.50 -12.00 -14.39
N SER A 50 -8.69 -12.60 -14.43
CA SER A 50 -9.81 -12.05 -15.19
C SER A 50 -10.36 -10.76 -14.59
N MET A 51 -10.88 -9.88 -15.44
CA MET A 51 -11.54 -8.66 -14.97
C MET A 51 -12.77 -8.95 -14.11
N GLU A 52 -13.45 -10.08 -14.32
CA GLU A 52 -14.53 -10.53 -13.45
C GLU A 52 -14.05 -10.76 -12.00
N ILE A 53 -12.86 -11.33 -11.82
CA ILE A 53 -12.25 -11.48 -10.49
C ILE A 53 -11.84 -10.11 -9.94
N MET A 54 -11.20 -9.27 -10.75
CA MET A 54 -10.73 -7.96 -10.32
C MET A 54 -11.88 -7.05 -9.85
N LEU A 55 -13.04 -7.11 -10.52
CA LEU A 55 -14.24 -6.34 -10.16
C LEU A 55 -14.89 -6.80 -8.83
N LYS A 56 -14.46 -7.92 -8.24
CA LYS A 56 -14.85 -8.34 -6.87
C LYS A 56 -14.07 -7.60 -5.79
N PHE A 57 -12.98 -6.89 -6.13
CA PHE A 57 -12.20 -6.12 -5.17
C PHE A 57 -12.90 -4.80 -4.86
N ASN A 58 -13.37 -4.65 -3.61
CA ASN A 58 -14.19 -3.51 -3.18
C ASN A 58 -13.61 -2.13 -3.54
N ARG A 59 -12.29 -1.93 -3.39
CA ARG A 59 -11.65 -0.65 -3.66
C ARG A 59 -11.52 -0.34 -5.15
N LEU A 60 -11.34 -1.36 -5.99
CA LEU A 60 -11.37 -1.18 -7.44
C LEU A 60 -12.79 -0.90 -7.93
N LYS A 61 -13.76 -1.64 -7.40
CA LYS A 61 -15.18 -1.48 -7.72
C LYS A 61 -15.72 -0.08 -7.42
N THR A 62 -15.21 0.58 -6.38
CA THR A 62 -15.55 1.99 -6.10
C THR A 62 -14.99 3.00 -7.10
N LEU A 63 -14.02 2.60 -7.93
CA LEU A 63 -13.42 3.46 -8.96
C LEU A 63 -14.05 3.24 -10.32
N SER A 64 -14.26 1.98 -10.71
CA SER A 64 -14.92 1.62 -11.97
C SER A 64 -15.52 0.21 -11.88
N GLU A 65 -16.67 0.02 -12.54
CA GLU A 65 -17.26 -1.30 -12.77
C GLU A 65 -17.03 -1.80 -14.21
N GLU A 66 -16.41 -0.98 -15.06
CA GLU A 66 -16.19 -1.27 -16.47
C GLU A 66 -14.78 -1.80 -16.72
N ALA A 67 -14.70 -3.03 -17.22
CA ALA A 67 -13.43 -3.69 -17.52
C ALA A 67 -12.57 -2.89 -18.52
N GLN A 68 -13.21 -2.34 -19.56
CA GLN A 68 -12.52 -1.59 -20.61
C GLN A 68 -11.84 -0.34 -20.06
N VAL A 69 -12.53 0.43 -19.22
CA VAL A 69 -11.98 1.63 -18.56
C VAL A 69 -10.74 1.28 -17.72
N ILE A 70 -10.77 0.15 -17.02
CA ILE A 70 -9.64 -0.29 -16.20
C ILE A 70 -8.46 -0.72 -17.07
N CYS A 71 -8.71 -1.53 -18.11
CA CYS A 71 -7.68 -1.99 -19.04
C CYS A 71 -7.02 -0.83 -19.78
N ASP A 72 -7.79 0.14 -20.25
CA ASP A 72 -7.26 1.30 -20.97
C ASP A 72 -6.45 2.22 -20.05
N ALA A 73 -6.87 2.39 -18.79
CA ALA A 73 -6.07 3.09 -17.79
C ALA A 73 -4.72 2.39 -17.55
N ILE A 74 -4.71 1.06 -17.44
CA ILE A 74 -3.48 0.27 -17.25
C ILE A 74 -2.54 0.41 -18.46
N LYS A 75 -3.06 0.36 -19.69
CA LYS A 75 -2.25 0.52 -20.91
C LYS A 75 -1.56 1.88 -21.00
N LYS A 76 -2.15 2.92 -20.42
CA LYS A 76 -1.54 4.27 -20.33
C LYS A 76 -0.49 4.38 -19.22
N SER A 77 -0.41 3.41 -18.30
CA SER A 77 0.58 3.44 -17.22
C SER A 77 2.00 3.29 -17.77
N LYS A 78 2.91 4.12 -17.26
CA LYS A 78 4.34 4.09 -17.59
C LYS A 78 5.15 3.19 -16.65
N SER A 79 4.52 2.61 -15.63
CA SER A 79 5.24 1.79 -14.65
C SER A 79 5.78 0.50 -15.26
N GLY A 80 5.13 -0.04 -16.31
CA GLY A 80 5.43 -1.36 -16.87
C GLY A 80 5.28 -2.51 -15.87
N LEU A 81 4.54 -2.31 -14.76
CA LEU A 81 4.28 -3.36 -13.79
C LEU A 81 3.21 -4.35 -14.26
N MET A 82 2.27 -3.87 -15.07
CA MET A 82 1.08 -4.61 -15.47
C MET A 82 1.04 -4.81 -16.98
N GLU A 83 0.51 -5.96 -17.39
CA GLU A 83 0.19 -6.33 -18.77
C GLU A 83 -1.32 -6.57 -18.88
N VAL A 84 -1.87 -6.20 -20.03
CA VAL A 84 -3.27 -6.44 -20.41
C VAL A 84 -3.26 -7.38 -21.60
N ASN A 85 -4.12 -8.40 -21.63
CA ASN A 85 -4.23 -9.29 -22.79
C ASN A 85 -4.85 -8.57 -24.00
N GLU A 86 -4.75 -9.20 -25.18
CA GLU A 86 -5.24 -8.62 -26.45
C GLU A 86 -6.72 -8.22 -26.37
N ASP A 87 -7.57 -9.09 -25.82
CA ASP A 87 -9.01 -8.87 -25.71
C ASP A 87 -9.41 -7.92 -24.56
N SER A 88 -8.46 -7.42 -23.76
CA SER A 88 -8.74 -6.55 -22.60
C SER A 88 -9.68 -7.16 -21.55
N THR A 89 -9.63 -8.49 -21.39
CA THR A 89 -10.46 -9.27 -20.46
C THR A 89 -9.69 -9.79 -19.24
N LYS A 90 -8.35 -9.77 -19.29
CA LYS A 90 -7.46 -10.24 -18.23
C LYS A 90 -6.27 -9.31 -18.07
N ILE A 91 -5.75 -9.25 -16.84
CA ILE A 91 -4.54 -8.50 -16.50
C ILE A 91 -3.57 -9.40 -15.74
N ARG A 92 -2.28 -9.11 -15.84
CA ARG A 92 -1.25 -9.78 -15.04
C ARG A 92 -0.11 -8.84 -14.67
N ARG A 93 0.65 -9.20 -13.64
CA ARG A 93 1.95 -8.58 -13.39
C ARG A 93 2.93 -9.00 -14.49
N SER A 94 3.73 -8.06 -14.98
CA SER A 94 4.69 -8.33 -16.06
C SER A 94 5.72 -9.38 -15.65
N THR A 95 5.98 -10.33 -16.54
CA THR A 95 6.98 -11.40 -16.34
C THR A 95 8.40 -10.85 -16.27
N ALA A 96 8.66 -9.68 -16.86
CA ALA A 96 9.92 -8.96 -16.76
C ALA A 96 10.17 -8.37 -15.36
N LYS A 97 9.15 -8.32 -14.50
CA LYS A 97 9.22 -7.80 -13.13
C LYS A 97 8.76 -8.87 -12.14
N PRO A 98 9.49 -9.98 -11.98
CA PRO A 98 9.10 -11.04 -11.07
C PRO A 98 9.00 -10.52 -9.63
N LEU A 99 8.27 -11.27 -8.80
CA LEU A 99 8.27 -10.99 -7.36
C LEU A 99 9.69 -11.17 -6.82
N PRO A 100 10.18 -10.22 -6.03
CA PRO A 100 11.46 -10.36 -5.37
C PRO A 100 11.41 -11.45 -4.31
N GLU A 101 12.54 -12.14 -4.11
CA GLU A 101 12.64 -13.22 -3.14
C GLU A 101 12.34 -12.75 -1.71
N ASN A 102 11.61 -13.58 -0.97
CA ASN A 102 11.23 -13.31 0.41
C ASN A 102 12.36 -13.68 1.39
N THR A 103 13.53 -13.10 1.19
CA THR A 103 14.71 -13.33 2.04
C THR A 103 14.56 -12.64 3.40
N ARG A 104 15.41 -13.00 4.36
CA ARG A 104 15.47 -12.30 5.65
C ARG A 104 15.89 -10.83 5.46
N GLU A 105 16.92 -10.59 4.66
CA GLU A 105 17.44 -9.26 4.37
C GLU A 105 16.37 -8.34 3.77
N ARG A 106 15.58 -8.83 2.80
CA ARG A 106 14.49 -8.05 2.21
C ARG A 106 13.41 -7.70 3.24
N ARG A 107 13.06 -8.63 4.13
CA ARG A 107 12.09 -8.37 5.22
C ARG A 107 12.61 -7.32 6.20
N GLU A 108 13.90 -7.34 6.50
CA GLU A 108 14.56 -6.35 7.34
C GLU A 108 14.60 -4.97 6.63
N GLU A 109 14.98 -4.91 5.36
CA GLU A 109 14.95 -3.68 4.56
C GLU A 109 13.54 -3.07 4.51
N MET A 110 12.52 -3.90 4.21
CA MET A 110 11.14 -3.45 4.19
C MET A 110 10.67 -2.96 5.57
N SER A 111 11.13 -3.60 6.65
CA SER A 111 10.84 -3.14 8.01
C SER A 111 11.49 -1.78 8.29
N ASN A 112 12.74 -1.58 7.87
CA ASN A 112 13.46 -0.32 8.06
C ASN A 112 12.86 0.83 7.25
N ARG A 113 12.24 0.50 6.11
CA ARG A 113 11.47 1.42 5.25
C ARG A 113 10.01 1.61 5.66
N THR A 114 9.54 0.91 6.69
CA THR A 114 8.16 1.05 7.18
C THR A 114 8.12 1.95 8.41
N LEU A 115 7.33 3.01 8.31
CA LEU A 115 7.00 3.91 9.39
C LEU A 115 5.75 3.41 10.13
N TYR A 116 5.79 3.42 11.45
CA TYR A 116 4.60 3.34 12.30
C TYR A 116 4.16 4.74 12.68
N VAL A 117 2.88 5.03 12.53
CA VAL A 117 2.26 6.31 12.89
C VAL A 117 1.03 6.08 13.75
N LYS A 118 0.81 6.93 14.74
CA LYS A 118 -0.33 6.91 15.66
C LYS A 118 -0.74 8.34 16.03
N GLY A 119 -2.02 8.55 16.26
CA GLY A 119 -2.57 9.87 16.63
C GLY A 119 -3.73 10.29 15.73
N PHE A 120 -4.22 9.39 14.87
CA PHE A 120 -5.34 9.69 14.00
C PHE A 120 -6.67 9.42 14.72
N PRO A 121 -7.72 10.21 14.44
CA PRO A 121 -9.10 9.89 14.82
C PRO A 121 -9.54 8.51 14.32
N ASP A 122 -10.51 7.88 14.97
CA ASP A 122 -10.98 6.53 14.61
C ASP A 122 -11.94 6.51 13.40
N ASP A 123 -12.47 7.66 13.02
CA ASP A 123 -13.34 7.91 11.86
C ASP A 123 -12.58 8.29 10.58
N VAL A 124 -11.27 8.56 10.67
CA VAL A 124 -10.45 8.90 9.49
C VAL A 124 -10.52 7.80 8.43
N SER A 125 -10.65 8.19 7.16
CA SER A 125 -10.64 7.25 6.06
C SER A 125 -9.23 6.94 5.56
N LEU A 126 -9.08 5.86 4.79
CA LEU A 126 -7.83 5.57 4.09
C LEU A 126 -7.44 6.72 3.15
N ASP A 127 -8.42 7.29 2.47
CA ASP A 127 -8.21 8.32 1.45
C ASP A 127 -7.73 9.63 2.10
N ASP A 128 -8.25 9.97 3.28
CA ASP A 128 -7.76 11.10 4.07
C ASP A 128 -6.31 10.90 4.51
N LEU A 129 -5.96 9.69 4.95
CA LEU A 129 -4.57 9.38 5.31
C LEU A 129 -3.65 9.44 4.08
N MET A 130 -4.08 8.90 2.93
CA MET A 130 -3.31 9.01 1.69
C MET A 130 -3.10 10.48 1.29
N ALA A 131 -4.14 11.31 1.36
CA ALA A 131 -4.06 12.74 1.07
C ALA A 131 -3.14 13.49 2.06
N PHE A 132 -3.16 13.12 3.33
CA PHE A 132 -2.26 13.66 4.34
C PHE A 132 -0.80 13.33 4.03
N PHE A 133 -0.48 12.07 3.78
CA PHE A 133 0.89 11.62 3.52
C PHE A 133 1.42 12.06 2.17
N ALA A 134 0.55 12.25 1.17
CA ALA A 134 0.93 12.77 -0.14
C ALA A 134 1.61 14.15 -0.09
N LYS A 135 1.40 14.93 0.99
CA LYS A 135 2.10 16.21 1.24
C LYS A 135 3.58 16.03 1.57
N PHE A 136 3.97 14.85 2.05
CA PHE A 136 5.34 14.54 2.46
C PHE A 136 6.08 13.69 1.43
N GLY A 137 5.36 12.90 0.63
CA GLY A 137 5.94 12.11 -0.45
C GLY A 137 4.96 11.09 -1.03
N GLU A 138 5.32 10.50 -2.16
CA GLU A 138 4.53 9.43 -2.76
C GLU A 138 4.62 8.14 -1.92
N LEU A 139 3.48 7.48 -1.76
CA LEU A 139 3.36 6.26 -0.96
C LEU A 139 3.52 5.02 -1.83
N GLU A 140 4.33 4.08 -1.36
CA GLU A 140 4.38 2.71 -1.89
C GLU A 140 3.29 1.85 -1.25
N ASN A 141 3.03 2.02 0.06
CA ASN A 141 2.02 1.24 0.77
C ASN A 141 1.52 1.95 2.05
N LEU A 142 0.23 1.81 2.33
CA LEU A 142 -0.42 2.30 3.55
C LEU A 142 -1.33 1.21 4.11
N VAL A 143 -1.10 0.83 5.37
CA VAL A 143 -1.91 -0.17 6.08
C VAL A 143 -2.46 0.41 7.37
N MET A 144 -3.76 0.69 7.37
CA MET A 144 -4.50 1.07 8.58
C MET A 144 -4.59 -0.12 9.54
N LYS A 145 -4.23 0.09 10.81
CA LYS A 145 -4.32 -0.97 11.82
C LYS A 145 -5.72 -0.98 12.42
N LYS A 146 -6.31 -2.16 12.39
CA LYS A 146 -7.64 -2.43 12.90
C LYS A 146 -7.58 -3.32 14.14
N ASN A 147 -8.53 -3.16 15.04
CA ASN A 147 -8.70 -4.04 16.20
C ASN A 147 -9.47 -5.32 15.81
N GLY A 148 -9.74 -6.19 16.79
CA GLY A 148 -10.51 -7.42 16.56
C GLY A 148 -11.91 -7.18 15.97
N SER A 149 -12.52 -6.03 16.28
CA SER A 149 -13.83 -5.60 15.73
C SER A 149 -13.73 -4.91 14.37
N LYS A 150 -12.58 -5.03 13.67
CA LYS A 150 -12.30 -4.38 12.37
C LYS A 150 -12.39 -2.84 12.38
N LYS A 151 -12.46 -2.20 13.55
CA LYS A 151 -12.43 -0.74 13.69
C LYS A 151 -11.01 -0.23 13.65
N PHE A 152 -10.80 0.95 13.06
CA PHE A 152 -9.51 1.60 13.03
C PHE A 152 -9.04 1.96 14.44
N THR A 153 -7.74 1.83 14.69
CA THR A 153 -7.13 2.03 16.03
C THR A 153 -6.43 3.37 16.18
N GLY A 154 -6.61 4.29 15.23
CA GLY A 154 -5.87 5.56 15.21
C GLY A 154 -4.39 5.40 14.84
N SER A 155 -3.99 4.25 14.25
CA SER A 155 -2.60 3.98 13.88
C SER A 155 -2.47 3.23 12.56
N ALA A 156 -1.40 3.52 11.82
CA ALA A 156 -1.14 2.94 10.51
C ALA A 156 0.35 2.58 10.35
N PHE A 157 0.62 1.75 9.33
CA PHE A 157 1.96 1.56 8.79
C PHE A 157 2.04 2.21 7.42
N VAL A 158 3.11 2.95 7.16
CA VAL A 158 3.30 3.74 5.95
C VAL A 158 4.67 3.43 5.36
N VAL A 159 4.74 3.25 4.05
CA VAL A 159 5.98 3.07 3.29
C VAL A 159 5.97 4.12 2.19
N PHE A 160 6.97 5.00 2.18
CA PHE A 160 7.19 5.94 1.10
C PHE A 160 7.95 5.26 -0.05
N LEU A 161 7.64 5.69 -1.27
CA LEU A 161 8.34 5.21 -2.47
C LEU A 161 9.82 5.56 -2.39
N GLU A 162 10.13 6.80 -2.04
CA GLU A 162 11.48 7.29 -1.80
C GLU A 162 11.93 7.03 -0.35
N LYS A 163 13.14 6.48 -0.19
CA LYS A 163 13.70 6.16 1.13
C LYS A 163 13.95 7.41 1.98
N ASP A 164 14.35 8.51 1.35
CA ASP A 164 14.71 9.75 2.04
C ASP A 164 13.50 10.42 2.71
N LYS A 165 12.30 10.26 2.12
CA LYS A 165 11.04 10.78 2.67
C LYS A 165 10.67 10.17 4.02
N LEU A 166 11.10 8.93 4.28
CA LEU A 166 10.94 8.34 5.61
C LEU A 166 11.79 9.08 6.66
N GLU A 167 13.05 9.39 6.33
CA GLU A 167 13.95 10.10 7.25
C GLU A 167 13.50 11.55 7.47
N GLU A 168 13.10 12.23 6.40
CA GLU A 168 12.50 13.57 6.47
C GLU A 168 11.26 13.55 7.38
N PHE A 169 10.35 12.60 7.19
CA PHE A 169 9.13 12.51 7.99
C PHE A 169 9.43 12.17 9.45
N LEU A 170 10.45 11.36 9.76
CA LEU A 170 10.85 11.06 11.14
C LEU A 170 11.41 12.28 11.87
N LYS A 171 12.13 13.15 11.16
CA LYS A 171 12.79 14.35 11.70
C LYS A 171 11.89 15.58 11.75
N ALA A 172 10.84 15.64 10.92
CA ALA A 172 9.98 16.81 10.78
C ALA A 172 9.31 17.23 12.10
N GLU A 173 9.60 18.41 12.64
CA GLU A 173 8.96 18.87 13.88
C GLU A 173 7.45 19.14 13.69
N ASP A 174 6.67 19.07 14.77
CA ASP A 174 5.25 19.43 14.81
C ASP A 174 4.32 18.76 13.77
N VAL A 175 4.57 17.50 13.42
CA VAL A 175 3.65 16.77 12.54
C VAL A 175 2.33 16.47 13.26
N LYS A 176 1.29 17.18 12.82
CA LYS A 176 -0.07 17.09 13.37
C LYS A 176 -1.07 16.70 12.30
N TYR A 177 -2.11 15.99 12.73
CA TYR A 177 -3.31 15.72 11.94
C TYR A 177 -4.51 16.37 12.62
N GLY A 178 -4.96 17.51 12.08
CA GLY A 178 -5.88 18.39 12.79
C GLY A 178 -5.22 18.92 14.07
N GLU A 179 -5.86 18.66 15.21
CA GLU A 179 -5.34 19.05 16.53
C GLU A 179 -4.44 17.97 17.16
N ASN A 180 -4.39 16.76 16.59
CA ASN A 180 -3.69 15.62 17.18
C ASN A 180 -2.24 15.54 16.74
N GLU A 181 -1.33 15.41 17.71
CA GLU A 181 0.08 15.13 17.44
C GLU A 181 0.30 13.70 16.97
N ILE A 182 1.10 13.55 15.91
CA ILE A 182 1.40 12.25 15.33
C ILE A 182 2.65 11.67 15.98
N VAL A 183 2.43 10.64 16.78
CA VAL A 183 3.49 9.77 17.30
C VAL A 183 3.97 8.88 16.16
N ARG A 184 5.27 8.91 15.89
CA ARG A 184 5.89 8.14 14.81
C ARG A 184 7.15 7.42 15.27
N TYR A 185 7.34 6.20 14.78
CA TYR A 185 8.50 5.36 15.04
C TYR A 185 8.84 4.58 13.78
N ARG A 186 10.08 4.10 13.67
CA ARG A 186 10.32 2.97 12.75
C ARG A 186 9.55 1.74 13.20
N LYS A 187 9.23 0.86 12.26
CA LYS A 187 8.46 -0.36 12.56
C LYS A 187 9.18 -1.27 13.56
N ASP A 188 10.50 -1.41 13.48
CA ASP A 188 11.28 -2.21 14.42
C ASP A 188 11.24 -1.62 15.84
N GLU A 189 11.39 -0.30 15.98
CA GLU A 189 11.26 0.43 17.24
C GLU A 189 9.86 0.28 17.83
N TYR A 190 8.82 0.38 17.00
CA TYR A 190 7.45 0.11 17.42
C TYR A 190 7.31 -1.28 18.04
N TYR A 191 7.86 -2.33 17.40
CA TYR A 191 7.79 -3.68 17.94
C TYR A 191 8.60 -3.86 19.22
N LYS A 192 9.79 -3.25 19.33
CA LYS A 192 10.60 -3.22 20.56
C LYS A 192 9.79 -2.64 21.72
N LYS A 193 9.24 -1.43 21.55
CA LYS A 193 8.39 -0.75 22.56
C LYS A 193 7.14 -1.56 22.90
N LYS A 194 6.50 -2.18 21.90
CA LYS A 194 5.30 -3.00 22.12
C LYS A 194 5.61 -4.24 22.97
N ASN A 195 6.69 -4.93 22.67
CA ASN A 195 7.09 -6.14 23.38
C ASN A 195 7.49 -5.83 24.82
N GLU A 196 8.21 -4.73 25.03
CA GLU A 196 8.57 -4.25 26.36
C GLU A 196 7.34 -3.93 27.22
N LYS A 197 6.37 -3.16 26.68
CA LYS A 197 5.11 -2.87 27.38
C LYS A 197 4.34 -4.14 27.74
N ARG A 198 4.31 -5.12 26.85
CA ARG A 198 3.67 -6.42 27.11
C ARG A 198 4.38 -7.20 28.23
N ARG A 199 5.71 -7.17 28.25
CA ARG A 199 6.52 -7.80 29.30
C ARG A 199 6.23 -7.15 30.66
N GLN A 200 6.32 -5.82 30.74
CA GLN A 200 6.03 -5.05 31.95
C GLN A 200 4.62 -5.31 32.49
N HIS A 201 3.62 -5.31 31.61
CA HIS A 201 2.25 -5.60 32.01
C HIS A 201 2.07 -7.03 32.54
N LYS A 202 2.73 -8.02 31.93
CA LYS A 202 2.70 -9.41 32.41
C LYS A 202 3.37 -9.55 33.78
N GLU A 203 4.50 -8.88 34.00
CA GLU A 203 5.20 -8.86 35.29
C GLU A 203 4.34 -8.19 36.38
N GLN A 204 3.65 -7.10 36.06
CA GLN A 204 2.74 -6.43 36.97
C GLN A 204 1.58 -7.35 37.40
N LEU A 205 0.91 -8.01 36.45
CA LEU A 205 -0.19 -8.94 36.73
C LEU A 205 0.26 -10.17 37.54
N MET A 206 1.53 -10.57 37.48
CA MET A 206 2.05 -11.65 38.32
C MET A 206 2.27 -11.18 39.76
N LYS A 207 2.76 -9.95 39.96
CA LYS A 207 2.94 -9.37 41.31
C LYS A 207 1.60 -9.18 42.02
N GLU A 208 0.60 -8.63 41.32
CA GLU A 208 -0.76 -8.44 41.84
C GLU A 208 -1.50 -9.75 42.19
N LYS A 209 -1.03 -10.91 41.72
CA LYS A 209 -1.59 -12.23 42.07
C LYS A 209 -0.86 -12.92 43.22
N GLN A 210 0.29 -12.39 43.62
CA GLN A 210 1.11 -12.91 44.72
C GLN A 210 0.90 -12.13 46.03
N GLU A 211 0.25 -10.96 45.95
CA GLU A 211 -0.27 -10.17 47.07
C GLU A 211 -1.73 -10.55 47.37
#